data_AF-A0A0U5B650-F1
#
_entry.id   AF-A0A0U5B650-F1
#
_cell.length_a   1.000
_cell.length_b   1.000
_cell.length_c   1.000
_cell.angle_alpha   90.00
_cell.angle_beta   90.00
_cell.angle_gamma   90.00
#
_symmetry.space_group_name_H-M   'P 1'
#
loop_
_entity.id
_entity.type
_entity.pdbx_description
1 polymer ?
#
loop_
_entity_poly.entity_id
_entity_poly.type
_entity_poly.pdbx_seq_one_letter_code
_entity_poly.pdbx_strand_id
1 'polypeptide(L)'
;MDWSKAKTILILTFLLLDLFLGYQIIHSYNRDRAGMPQGELIPSSMEELLQSRHIKLAVDIPAGTPEMYYLYVRFTGFTGHMAKLTGQSETESQGNGVIVTFDGPLLVPNSEDRMDLLKFMEPYIPFSSDYLYDTRSSSTYTAHYVQTYQRYPLFSVPMDIRMKGSRVFGYSQTHVQIISQGNGRRVIPALTAVRTLLDNGYIRYGESISDISIGYYGHMYDADIQVLAPVWRIIHTNGMQYVNGITGAIEQIPVLEKK
;
A
#
# COMPACT_ATOMS: atom_id res chain seq x y z
N MET A 1 -40.31 -13.99 36.72
CA MET A 1 -39.00 -13.92 36.05
C MET A 1 -38.90 -12.54 35.42
N ASP A 2 -38.05 -11.67 35.93
CA ASP A 2 -37.99 -10.24 35.58
C ASP A 2 -37.34 -10.03 34.20
N TRP A 3 -38.10 -10.35 33.15
CA TRP A 3 -37.66 -10.29 31.76
C TRP A 3 -37.28 -8.87 31.29
N SER A 4 -37.89 -7.84 31.89
CA SER A 4 -37.52 -6.45 31.64
C SER A 4 -36.13 -6.11 32.18
N LYS A 5 -35.74 -6.64 33.36
CA LYS A 5 -34.40 -6.41 33.94
C LYS A 5 -33.31 -7.09 33.12
N ALA A 6 -33.56 -8.32 32.66
CA ALA A 6 -32.61 -9.06 31.82
C ALA A 6 -32.33 -8.35 30.47
N LYS A 7 -33.37 -7.76 29.85
CA LYS A 7 -33.22 -6.97 28.62
C LYS A 7 -32.34 -5.73 28.81
N THR A 8 -32.59 -4.98 29.88
CA THR A 8 -31.80 -3.78 30.17
C THR A 8 -30.34 -4.11 30.43
N ILE A 9 -30.07 -5.19 31.17
CA ILE A 9 -28.70 -5.66 31.43
C ILE A 9 -28.02 -6.05 30.11
N LEU A 10 -28.72 -6.77 29.23
CA LEU A 10 -28.17 -7.23 27.95
C LEU A 10 -27.81 -6.06 27.01
N ILE A 11 -28.69 -5.05 26.91
CA ILE A 11 -28.44 -3.83 26.13
C ILE A 11 -27.25 -3.07 26.71
N LEU A 12 -27.19 -2.93 28.04
CA LEU A 12 -26.10 -2.23 28.71
C LEU A 12 -24.76 -2.94 28.51
N THR A 13 -24.72 -4.27 28.62
CA THR A 13 -23.49 -5.06 28.38
C THR A 13 -23.04 -4.99 26.94
N PHE A 14 -23.97 -4.98 25.98
CA PHE A 14 -23.62 -4.88 24.56
C PHE A 14 -23.04 -3.51 24.23
N LEU A 15 -23.65 -2.44 24.77
CA LEU A 15 -23.15 -1.07 24.62
C LEU A 15 -21.76 -0.89 25.26
N LEU A 16 -21.51 -1.50 26.41
CA LEU A 16 -20.20 -1.45 27.08
C LEU A 16 -19.15 -2.23 26.27
N LEU A 17 -19.54 -3.35 25.65
CA LEU A 17 -18.67 -4.13 24.77
C LEU A 17 -18.36 -3.38 23.47
N ASP A 18 -19.35 -2.73 22.85
CA ASP A 18 -19.14 -1.88 21.66
C ASP A 18 -18.25 -0.67 21.98
N LEU A 19 -18.41 -0.04 23.14
CA LEU A 19 -17.55 1.05 23.59
C LEU A 19 -16.12 0.57 23.86
N PHE A 20 -15.97 -0.61 24.46
CA PHE A 20 -14.67 -1.25 24.67
C PHE A 20 -14.00 -1.61 23.34
N LEU A 21 -14.76 -2.11 22.36
CA LEU A 21 -14.27 -2.45 21.03
C LEU A 21 -13.86 -1.17 20.27
N GLY A 22 -14.67 -0.10 20.36
CA GLY A 22 -14.33 1.22 19.80
C GLY A 22 -13.08 1.82 20.45
N TYR A 23 -12.93 1.70 21.77
CA TYR A 23 -11.71 2.08 22.48
C TYR A 23 -10.51 1.26 22.02
N GLN A 24 -10.66 -0.06 21.87
CA GLN A 24 -9.59 -0.95 21.40
C GLN A 24 -9.20 -0.64 19.95
N ILE A 25 -10.15 -0.31 19.08
CA ILE A 25 -9.90 0.11 17.69
C ILE A 25 -9.11 1.41 17.67
N ILE A 26 -9.57 2.46 18.37
CA ILE A 26 -8.85 3.76 18.44
C ILE A 26 -7.46 3.57 19.03
N HIS A 27 -7.34 2.75 20.07
CA HIS A 27 -6.06 2.48 20.72
C HIS A 27 -5.16 1.57 19.89
N SER A 28 -5.67 0.67 19.05
CA SER A 28 -4.88 -0.12 18.08
C SER A 28 -4.37 0.78 16.95
N TYR A 29 -5.23 1.65 16.41
CA TYR A 29 -4.88 2.65 15.40
C TYR A 29 -3.81 3.63 15.89
N ASN A 30 -3.88 4.05 17.17
CA ASN A 30 -2.89 4.94 17.78
C ASN A 30 -1.65 4.21 18.31
N ARG A 31 -1.75 2.95 18.77
CA ARG A 31 -0.59 2.16 19.23
C ARG A 31 0.28 1.70 18.05
N ASP A 32 -0.30 1.54 16.87
CA ASP A 32 0.46 1.23 15.64
C ASP A 32 1.21 2.45 15.06
N ARG A 33 0.88 3.68 15.49
CA ARG A 33 1.78 4.85 15.34
C ARG A 33 2.76 5.01 16.49
N ALA A 34 2.37 4.63 17.70
CA ALA A 34 3.25 4.67 18.88
C ALA A 34 4.34 3.57 18.90
N GLY A 35 4.30 2.64 17.94
CA GLY A 35 5.36 1.67 17.67
C GLY A 35 6.41 2.14 16.64
N MET A 36 6.32 3.36 16.11
CA MET A 36 7.45 3.99 15.42
C MET A 36 8.37 4.57 16.49
N PRO A 37 9.59 4.02 16.70
CA PRO A 37 10.60 4.76 17.44
C PRO A 37 10.78 6.11 16.75
N GLN A 38 10.99 7.14 17.56
CA GLN A 38 11.52 8.43 17.10
C GLN A 38 12.66 8.15 16.10
N GLY A 39 12.68 8.90 14.98
CA GLY A 39 13.50 8.62 13.81
C GLY A 39 14.90 8.13 14.15
N GLU A 40 15.39 7.16 13.37
CA GLU A 40 16.72 6.59 13.57
C GLU A 40 17.74 7.72 13.54
N LEU A 41 18.60 7.79 14.56
CA LEU A 41 19.73 8.72 14.54
C LEU A 41 20.56 8.39 13.31
N ILE A 42 20.74 9.39 12.44
CA ILE A 42 21.56 9.21 11.24
C ILE A 42 23.01 9.03 11.72
N PRO A 43 23.71 7.95 11.34
CA PRO A 43 25.10 7.81 11.71
C PRO A 43 25.94 8.93 11.06
N SER A 44 26.96 9.43 11.74
CA SER A 44 27.85 10.50 11.25
C SER A 44 28.38 10.26 9.84
N SER A 45 28.78 9.01 9.55
CA SER A 45 29.24 8.62 8.21
C SER A 45 28.20 8.81 7.10
N MET A 46 26.90 8.67 7.41
CA MET A 46 25.82 8.91 6.47
C MET A 46 25.52 10.40 6.34
N GLU A 47 25.59 11.15 7.43
CA GLU A 47 25.40 12.60 7.42
C GLU A 47 26.44 13.29 6.54
N GLU A 48 27.72 12.92 6.71
CA GLU A 48 28.83 13.37 5.87
C GLU A 48 28.62 12.99 4.40
N LEU A 49 28.11 11.78 4.12
CA LEU A 49 27.81 11.32 2.77
C LEU A 49 26.71 12.16 2.10
N LEU A 50 25.61 12.43 2.82
CA LEU A 50 24.51 13.24 2.32
C LEU A 50 24.96 14.69 2.08
N GLN A 51 25.73 15.26 3.01
CA GLN A 51 26.25 16.62 2.89
C GLN A 51 27.23 16.78 1.73
N SER A 52 28.23 15.89 1.62
CA SER A 52 29.24 15.94 0.56
C SER A 52 28.64 15.77 -0.84
N ARG A 53 27.52 15.06 -0.95
CA ARG A 53 26.77 14.86 -2.21
C ARG A 53 25.62 15.85 -2.40
N HIS A 54 25.47 16.82 -1.50
CA HIS A 54 24.37 17.81 -1.50
C HIS A 54 22.97 17.18 -1.57
N ILE A 55 22.78 16.01 -0.97
CA ILE A 55 21.50 15.30 -0.94
C ILE A 55 20.62 15.88 0.16
N LYS A 56 19.39 16.23 -0.18
CA LYS A 56 18.39 16.72 0.78
C LYS A 56 17.49 15.58 1.24
N LEU A 57 17.41 15.37 2.54
CA LEU A 57 16.46 14.44 3.14
C LEU A 57 15.23 15.23 3.61
N ALA A 58 14.14 15.16 2.84
CA ALA A 58 12.89 15.91 3.10
C ALA A 58 11.81 15.06 3.81
N VAL A 59 12.21 13.94 4.39
CA VAL A 59 11.35 12.98 5.09
C VAL A 59 12.10 12.38 6.28
N ASP A 60 11.38 12.05 7.33
CA ASP A 60 11.95 11.33 8.47
C ASP A 60 12.33 9.90 8.08
N ILE A 61 13.40 9.39 8.70
CA ILE A 61 13.86 8.02 8.47
C ILE A 61 13.07 7.06 9.35
N PRO A 62 12.43 6.03 8.77
CA PRO A 62 11.77 4.99 9.56
C PRO A 62 12.78 4.20 10.39
N ALA A 63 12.63 4.22 11.73
CA ALA A 63 13.54 3.54 12.65
C ALA A 63 13.29 2.03 12.81
N GLY A 64 12.14 1.54 12.36
CA GLY A 64 11.73 0.15 12.54
C GLY A 64 12.45 -0.81 11.60
N THR A 65 12.98 -1.90 12.15
CA THR A 65 13.49 -3.06 11.39
C THR A 65 12.66 -4.30 11.74
N PRO A 66 11.38 -4.35 11.28
CA PRO A 66 10.49 -5.46 11.61
C PRO A 66 10.96 -6.77 10.98
N GLU A 67 10.51 -7.88 11.57
CA GLU A 67 10.61 -9.18 10.92
C GLU A 67 9.53 -9.30 9.85
N MET A 68 9.93 -9.56 8.60
CA MET A 68 9.05 -9.71 7.44
C MET A 68 9.38 -10.96 6.66
N TYR A 69 8.46 -11.39 5.79
CA TYR A 69 8.47 -12.68 5.12
C TYR A 69 8.32 -12.47 3.62
N TYR A 70 8.98 -13.29 2.80
CA TYR A 70 8.55 -13.38 1.40
C TYR A 70 7.10 -13.87 1.35
N LEU A 71 6.26 -13.21 0.55
CA LEU A 71 4.87 -13.60 0.37
C LEU A 71 4.73 -14.37 -0.94
N TYR A 72 4.10 -15.53 -0.88
CA TYR A 72 3.66 -16.27 -2.05
C TYR A 72 2.19 -15.93 -2.28
N VAL A 73 1.89 -15.33 -3.42
CA VAL A 73 0.56 -14.79 -3.71
C VAL A 73 0.01 -15.32 -5.02
N ARG A 74 -1.31 -15.38 -5.13
CA ARG A 74 -2.03 -15.74 -6.36
C ARG A 74 -3.02 -14.66 -6.70
N PHE A 75 -3.19 -14.35 -7.98
CA PHE A 75 -4.20 -13.39 -8.42
C PHE A 75 -5.62 -13.89 -8.16
N THR A 76 -6.48 -12.99 -7.73
CA THR A 76 -7.91 -13.28 -7.54
C THR A 76 -8.66 -13.14 -8.85
N GLY A 77 -9.43 -14.16 -9.20
CA GLY A 77 -10.33 -14.09 -10.36
C GLY A 77 -11.53 -13.19 -10.08
N PHE A 78 -11.83 -12.29 -11.02
CA PHE A 78 -12.91 -11.30 -10.86
C PHE A 78 -14.28 -11.77 -11.38
N THR A 79 -14.34 -12.81 -12.23
CA THR A 79 -15.56 -13.21 -12.97
C THR A 79 -16.82 -13.33 -12.11
N GLY A 80 -16.73 -13.96 -10.94
CA GLY A 80 -17.88 -14.12 -10.03
C GLY A 80 -18.20 -12.89 -9.17
N HIS A 81 -17.23 -11.99 -8.98
CA HIS A 81 -17.37 -10.78 -8.18
C HIS A 81 -18.00 -9.64 -8.98
N MET A 82 -17.75 -9.58 -10.29
CA MET A 82 -18.31 -8.54 -11.17
C MET A 82 -19.81 -8.72 -11.43
N ALA A 83 -20.31 -9.96 -11.45
CA ALA A 83 -21.72 -10.27 -11.74
C ALA A 83 -22.71 -9.65 -10.75
N LYS A 84 -22.24 -9.18 -9.59
CA LYS A 84 -23.07 -8.55 -8.54
C LYS A 84 -23.07 -7.02 -8.61
N LEU A 85 -22.25 -6.43 -9.48
CA LEU A 85 -22.06 -4.99 -9.57
C LEU A 85 -22.94 -4.40 -10.69
N THR A 86 -23.45 -3.20 -10.47
CA THR A 86 -24.37 -2.52 -11.40
C THR A 86 -23.79 -1.17 -11.84
N GLY A 87 -24.15 -0.70 -13.04
CA GLY A 87 -23.72 0.61 -13.58
C GLY A 87 -22.40 0.60 -14.35
N GLN A 88 -21.93 -0.58 -14.76
CA GLN A 88 -20.72 -0.78 -15.55
C GLN A 88 -21.11 -1.02 -17.01
N SER A 89 -20.53 -0.24 -17.93
CA SER A 89 -20.75 -0.39 -19.38
C SER A 89 -19.85 -1.45 -19.99
N GLU A 90 -18.62 -1.54 -19.49
CA GLU A 90 -17.58 -2.40 -20.03
C GLU A 90 -16.70 -2.93 -18.91
N THR A 91 -16.43 -4.23 -18.96
CA THR A 91 -15.46 -4.89 -18.08
C THR A 91 -14.53 -5.72 -18.96
N GLU A 92 -13.28 -5.30 -19.01
CA GLU A 92 -12.23 -5.99 -19.73
C GLU A 92 -11.31 -6.70 -18.76
N SER A 93 -10.92 -7.93 -19.09
CA SER A 93 -9.82 -8.60 -18.39
C SER A 93 -8.50 -8.03 -18.88
N GLN A 94 -7.66 -7.55 -17.97
CA GLN A 94 -6.33 -7.05 -18.26
C GLN A 94 -5.30 -7.94 -17.59
N GLY A 95 -4.87 -8.99 -18.30
CA GLY A 95 -4.02 -10.02 -17.71
C GLY A 95 -4.68 -10.61 -16.46
N ASN A 96 -4.09 -10.36 -15.30
CA ASN A 96 -4.57 -10.88 -14.02
C ASN A 96 -5.41 -9.87 -13.21
N GLY A 97 -5.81 -8.77 -13.84
CA GLY A 97 -6.68 -7.74 -13.28
C GLY A 97 -7.89 -7.45 -14.16
N VAL A 98 -8.57 -6.36 -13.84
CA VAL A 98 -9.74 -5.86 -14.56
C VAL A 98 -9.63 -4.38 -14.85
N ILE A 99 -10.17 -3.96 -15.99
CA ILE A 99 -10.48 -2.56 -16.29
C ILE A 99 -11.99 -2.44 -16.39
N VAL A 100 -12.55 -1.49 -15.68
CA VAL A 100 -13.98 -1.18 -15.70
C VAL A 100 -14.19 0.25 -16.16
N THR A 101 -15.17 0.43 -17.02
CA THR A 101 -15.72 1.74 -17.39
C THR A 101 -17.19 1.79 -16.97
N PHE A 102 -17.61 2.92 -16.40
CA PHE A 102 -19.00 3.14 -16.00
C PHE A 102 -19.86 3.62 -17.17
N ASP A 103 -21.17 3.35 -17.12
CA ASP A 103 -22.15 3.81 -18.13
C ASP A 103 -22.19 5.34 -18.27
N GLY A 104 -21.93 6.03 -17.16
CA GLY A 104 -21.75 7.46 -17.09
C GLY A 104 -20.86 7.84 -15.91
N PRO A 105 -20.32 9.07 -15.87
CA PRO A 105 -19.47 9.48 -14.79
C PRO A 105 -20.22 9.50 -13.45
N LEU A 106 -19.71 8.79 -12.45
CA LEU A 106 -20.23 8.84 -11.10
C LEU A 106 -19.80 10.15 -10.44
N LEU A 107 -20.76 10.91 -9.91
CA LEU A 107 -20.49 12.16 -9.19
C LEU A 107 -20.24 11.86 -7.71
N VAL A 108 -19.01 12.08 -7.27
CA VAL A 108 -18.57 11.85 -5.88
C VAL A 108 -18.60 13.16 -5.09
N PRO A 109 -19.45 13.30 -4.07
CA PRO A 109 -19.63 14.57 -3.35
C PRO A 109 -18.36 15.11 -2.65
N ASN A 110 -17.58 14.21 -2.03
CA ASN A 110 -16.32 14.56 -1.37
C ASN A 110 -15.14 13.83 -2.02
N SER A 111 -14.91 14.09 -3.30
CA SER A 111 -13.87 13.39 -4.06
C SER A 111 -12.45 13.71 -3.58
N GLU A 112 -12.22 14.88 -2.97
CA GLU A 112 -10.90 15.32 -2.49
C GLU A 112 -10.42 14.53 -1.27
N ASP A 113 -11.34 14.15 -0.38
CA ASP A 113 -11.02 13.18 0.66
C ASP A 113 -10.96 11.78 0.04
N ARG A 114 -9.76 11.22 -0.03
CA ARG A 114 -9.50 9.96 -0.72
C ARG A 114 -10.00 8.74 0.06
N MET A 115 -10.25 8.88 1.35
CA MET A 115 -10.92 7.86 2.15
C MET A 115 -12.43 7.87 1.88
N ASP A 116 -13.04 9.05 1.85
CA ASP A 116 -14.45 9.19 1.49
C ASP A 116 -14.72 8.76 0.05
N LEU A 117 -13.81 9.09 -0.88
CA LEU A 117 -13.84 8.59 -2.26
C LEU A 117 -13.86 7.06 -2.27
N LEU A 118 -12.93 6.41 -1.58
CA LEU A 118 -12.86 4.95 -1.57
C LEU A 118 -14.12 4.32 -0.98
N LYS A 119 -14.62 4.89 0.13
CA LYS A 119 -15.85 4.46 0.79
C LYS A 119 -17.07 4.60 -0.11
N PHE A 120 -17.18 5.70 -0.85
CA PHE A 120 -18.24 5.90 -1.83
C PHE A 120 -18.17 4.86 -2.97
N MET A 121 -16.96 4.43 -3.32
CA MET A 121 -16.72 3.48 -4.42
C MET A 121 -16.87 2.01 -4.02
N GLU A 122 -16.99 1.67 -2.72
CA GLU A 122 -17.17 0.29 -2.23
C GLU A 122 -18.28 -0.51 -2.91
N PRO A 123 -19.47 0.07 -3.22
CA PRO A 123 -20.52 -0.67 -3.91
C PRO A 123 -20.20 -1.00 -5.37
N TYR A 124 -19.18 -0.36 -5.96
CA TYR A 124 -18.85 -0.45 -7.38
C TYR A 124 -17.54 -1.19 -7.67
N ILE A 125 -16.70 -1.34 -6.65
CA ILE A 125 -15.36 -1.93 -6.76
C ILE A 125 -15.26 -3.10 -5.77
N PRO A 126 -15.08 -4.33 -6.24
CA PRO A 126 -14.92 -5.46 -5.34
C PRO A 126 -13.59 -5.33 -4.58
N PHE A 127 -13.55 -5.81 -3.33
CA PHE A 127 -12.33 -5.80 -2.50
C PHE A 127 -11.74 -4.41 -2.21
N SER A 128 -12.46 -3.31 -2.46
CA SER A 128 -11.95 -1.96 -2.27
C SER A 128 -11.46 -1.68 -0.84
N SER A 129 -12.04 -2.36 0.15
CA SER A 129 -11.64 -2.30 1.58
C SER A 129 -10.19 -2.73 1.83
N ASP A 130 -9.61 -3.52 0.94
CA ASP A 130 -8.29 -4.10 1.13
C ASP A 130 -7.17 -3.14 0.70
N TYR A 131 -7.54 -1.98 0.15
CA TYR A 131 -6.64 -1.00 -0.44
C TYR A 131 -6.52 0.26 0.41
N LEU A 132 -5.32 0.86 0.39
CA LEU A 132 -5.06 2.16 0.98
C LEU A 132 -4.56 3.15 -0.07
N TYR A 133 -4.92 4.42 0.12
CA TYR A 133 -4.52 5.49 -0.77
C TYR A 133 -3.02 5.72 -0.73
N ASP A 134 -2.39 5.73 -1.90
CA ASP A 134 -0.97 6.05 -2.05
C ASP A 134 -0.81 7.46 -2.57
N THR A 135 -0.54 8.37 -1.64
CA THR A 135 -0.38 9.81 -1.90
C THR A 135 0.74 10.11 -2.88
N ARG A 136 1.75 9.25 -2.97
CA ARG A 136 2.99 9.51 -3.73
C ARG A 136 2.92 9.10 -5.18
N SER A 137 2.00 8.18 -5.52
CA SER A 137 1.84 7.65 -6.87
C SER A 137 0.56 8.16 -7.56
N SER A 138 -0.25 8.94 -6.85
CA SER A 138 -1.48 9.53 -7.38
C SER A 138 -1.22 10.75 -8.27
N SER A 139 -2.13 11.00 -9.21
CA SER A 139 -2.08 12.15 -10.13
C SER A 139 -3.40 12.92 -10.14
N THR A 140 -3.46 14.03 -10.87
CA THR A 140 -4.68 14.83 -11.04
C THR A 140 -5.85 14.05 -11.64
N TYR A 141 -5.57 12.99 -12.42
CA TYR A 141 -6.59 12.22 -13.13
C TYR A 141 -6.75 10.79 -12.60
N THR A 142 -5.93 10.39 -11.64
CA THR A 142 -5.89 9.02 -11.13
C THR A 142 -5.62 9.04 -9.64
N ALA A 143 -6.58 8.54 -8.86
CA ALA A 143 -6.35 8.23 -7.46
C ALA A 143 -5.76 6.81 -7.37
N HIS A 144 -4.50 6.72 -6.96
CA HIS A 144 -3.76 5.47 -6.85
C HIS A 144 -3.95 4.88 -5.45
N TYR A 145 -4.24 3.59 -5.41
CA TYR A 145 -4.35 2.81 -4.19
C TYR A 145 -3.54 1.53 -4.34
N VAL A 146 -3.08 0.99 -3.22
CA VAL A 146 -2.32 -0.26 -3.16
C VAL A 146 -2.97 -1.22 -2.18
N GLN A 147 -3.06 -2.49 -2.55
CA GLN A 147 -3.58 -3.51 -1.64
C GLN A 147 -2.68 -3.58 -0.39
N THR A 148 -3.25 -3.90 0.75
CA THR A 148 -2.51 -4.06 2.00
C THR A 148 -2.53 -5.48 2.49
N TYR A 149 -1.42 -5.88 3.11
CA TYR A 149 -1.35 -7.10 3.88
C TYR A 149 -0.91 -6.78 5.31
N GLN A 150 -1.80 -7.07 6.27
CA GLN A 150 -1.69 -6.60 7.65
C GLN A 150 -1.62 -5.07 7.69
N ARG A 151 -0.42 -4.49 7.83
CA ARG A 151 -0.18 -3.04 7.83
C ARG A 151 0.74 -2.57 6.71
N TYR A 152 1.20 -3.49 5.86
CA TYR A 152 2.21 -3.20 4.85
C TYR A 152 1.56 -3.13 3.46
N PRO A 153 1.87 -2.11 2.66
CA PRO A 153 1.38 -1.99 1.29
C PRO A 153 2.04 -3.04 0.38
N LEU A 154 1.27 -3.58 -0.55
CA LEU A 154 1.71 -4.40 -1.67
C LEU A 154 1.85 -3.48 -2.89
N PHE A 155 3.02 -2.87 -3.06
CA PHE A 155 3.26 -1.84 -4.09
C PHE A 155 3.04 -2.33 -5.53
N SER A 156 3.15 -3.64 -5.76
CA SER A 156 2.91 -4.27 -7.06
C SER A 156 1.45 -4.67 -7.30
N VAL A 157 0.53 -4.34 -6.39
CA VAL A 157 -0.88 -4.73 -6.48
C VAL A 157 -1.78 -3.49 -6.44
N PRO A 158 -1.87 -2.75 -7.57
CA PRO A 158 -2.52 -1.46 -7.62
C PRO A 158 -4.02 -1.54 -7.86
N MET A 159 -4.70 -0.49 -7.44
CA MET A 159 -6.04 -0.11 -7.87
C MET A 159 -6.06 1.38 -8.19
N ASP A 160 -6.45 1.70 -9.41
CA ASP A 160 -6.46 3.06 -9.93
C ASP A 160 -7.89 3.49 -10.25
N ILE A 161 -8.33 4.57 -9.62
CA ILE A 161 -9.63 5.17 -9.91
C ILE A 161 -9.41 6.34 -10.88
N ARG A 162 -10.00 6.24 -12.08
CA ARG A 162 -9.90 7.26 -13.13
C ARG A 162 -10.94 8.35 -12.91
N MET A 163 -10.51 9.59 -12.76
CA MET A 163 -11.40 10.70 -12.39
C MET A 163 -10.98 12.05 -12.97
N LYS A 164 -11.92 13.01 -13.00
CA LYS A 164 -11.68 14.42 -13.33
C LYS A 164 -12.53 15.30 -12.42
N GLY A 165 -11.88 15.95 -11.45
CA GLY A 165 -12.59 16.60 -10.35
C GLY A 165 -13.44 15.58 -9.59
N SER A 166 -14.72 15.87 -9.36
CA SER A 166 -15.65 14.97 -8.68
C SER A 166 -16.26 13.87 -9.55
N ARG A 167 -15.85 13.74 -10.81
CA ARG A 167 -16.41 12.74 -11.73
C ARG A 167 -15.48 11.55 -11.88
N VAL A 168 -15.97 10.35 -11.57
CA VAL A 168 -15.26 9.08 -11.73
C VAL A 168 -15.77 8.37 -12.99
N PHE A 169 -14.85 7.95 -13.87
CA PHE A 169 -15.18 7.33 -15.16
C PHE A 169 -15.02 5.81 -15.15
N GLY A 170 -14.31 5.27 -14.17
CA GLY A 170 -14.01 3.86 -14.09
C GLY A 170 -12.78 3.61 -13.23
N TYR A 171 -12.30 2.38 -13.24
CA TYR A 171 -11.14 1.97 -12.48
C TYR A 171 -10.38 0.85 -13.19
N SER A 172 -9.15 0.63 -12.77
CA SER A 172 -8.40 -0.61 -13.04
C SER A 172 -7.95 -1.20 -11.72
N GLN A 173 -8.00 -2.53 -11.60
CA GLN A 173 -7.72 -3.21 -10.35
C GLN A 173 -7.00 -4.52 -10.59
N THR A 174 -5.98 -4.76 -9.79
CA THR A 174 -5.37 -6.08 -9.59
C THR A 174 -5.50 -6.45 -8.13
N HIS A 175 -5.90 -7.69 -7.82
CA HIS A 175 -6.05 -8.17 -6.45
C HIS A 175 -5.36 -9.53 -6.28
N VAL A 176 -4.73 -9.75 -5.13
CA VAL A 176 -4.06 -11.01 -4.81
C VAL A 176 -4.53 -11.61 -3.49
N GLN A 177 -4.45 -12.93 -3.40
CA GLN A 177 -4.60 -13.68 -2.16
C GLN A 177 -3.23 -14.17 -1.70
N ILE A 178 -2.97 -14.10 -0.40
CA ILE A 178 -1.76 -14.65 0.19
C ILE A 178 -1.95 -16.16 0.36
N ILE A 179 -1.11 -16.94 -0.29
CA ILE A 179 -1.15 -18.41 -0.25
C ILE A 179 -0.31 -18.93 0.90
N SER A 180 0.91 -18.42 1.03
CA SER A 180 1.83 -18.81 2.09
C SER A 180 2.89 -17.74 2.33
N GLN A 181 3.60 -17.88 3.45
CA GLN A 181 4.75 -17.07 3.81
C GLN A 181 6.02 -17.92 3.76
N GLY A 182 7.13 -17.31 3.34
CA GLY A 182 8.45 -17.91 3.44
C GLY A 182 9.01 -17.84 4.87
N ASN A 183 10.34 -17.85 4.97
CA ASN A 183 11.01 -17.70 6.26
C ASN A 183 11.12 -16.22 6.67
N GLY A 184 10.79 -15.94 7.92
CA GLY A 184 10.91 -14.61 8.52
C GLY A 184 12.35 -14.16 8.61
N ARG A 185 12.61 -12.91 8.22
CA ARG A 185 13.91 -12.26 8.37
C ARG A 185 13.72 -10.81 8.79
N ARG A 186 14.64 -10.34 9.61
CA ARG A 186 14.70 -8.93 10.00
C ARG A 186 15.06 -8.07 8.80
N VAL A 187 14.27 -7.03 8.55
CA VAL A 187 14.52 -6.08 7.48
C VAL A 187 15.73 -5.19 7.82
N ILE A 188 16.55 -4.88 6.83
CA ILE A 188 17.67 -3.96 6.94
C ILE A 188 17.20 -2.56 7.34
N PRO A 189 18.03 -1.75 8.02
CA PRO A 189 17.72 -0.35 8.29
C PRO A 189 17.42 0.44 7.01
N ALA A 190 16.51 1.41 7.09
CA ALA A 190 16.13 2.26 5.96
C ALA A 190 17.34 3.01 5.37
N LEU A 191 18.26 3.48 6.22
CA LEU A 191 19.49 4.13 5.79
C LEU A 191 20.43 3.22 5.00
N THR A 192 20.41 1.91 5.26
CA THR A 192 21.17 0.94 4.47
C THR A 192 20.63 0.90 3.04
N ALA A 193 19.31 0.92 2.86
CA ALA A 193 18.69 0.97 1.54
C ALA A 193 18.99 2.29 0.81
N VAL A 194 18.93 3.43 1.51
CA VAL A 194 19.33 4.74 0.95
C VAL A 194 20.79 4.71 0.50
N ARG A 195 21.68 4.13 1.31
CA ARG A 195 23.10 3.97 0.95
C ARG A 195 23.27 3.16 -0.32
N THR A 196 22.55 2.04 -0.46
CA THR A 196 22.58 1.22 -1.69
C THR A 196 22.29 2.09 -2.92
N LEU A 197 21.24 2.91 -2.89
CA LEU A 197 20.88 3.76 -4.03
C LEU A 197 21.92 4.84 -4.33
N LEU A 198 22.52 5.44 -3.29
CA LEU A 198 23.61 6.40 -3.43
C LEU A 198 24.87 5.76 -4.02
N ASP A 199 25.27 4.60 -3.52
CA ASP A 199 26.50 3.92 -3.93
C ASP A 199 26.39 3.37 -5.36
N ASN A 200 25.19 3.02 -5.81
CA ASN A 200 24.92 2.57 -7.18
C ASN A 200 24.50 3.72 -8.13
N GLY A 201 24.52 4.97 -7.68
CA GLY A 201 24.28 6.15 -8.52
C GLY A 201 22.83 6.35 -8.98
N TYR A 202 21.86 5.70 -8.32
CA TYR A 202 20.42 5.90 -8.58
C TYR A 202 19.91 7.24 -8.05
N ILE A 203 20.47 7.67 -6.91
CA ILE A 203 20.26 9.00 -6.36
C ILE A 203 21.50 9.83 -6.67
N ARG A 204 21.35 10.85 -7.52
CA ARG A 204 22.46 11.70 -7.97
C ARG A 204 22.65 12.89 -7.04
N TYR A 205 23.79 13.56 -7.21
CA TYR A 205 24.16 14.70 -6.38
C TYR A 205 23.16 15.83 -6.53
N GLY A 206 22.84 16.51 -5.42
CA GLY A 206 21.87 17.60 -5.40
C GLY A 206 20.39 17.17 -5.37
N GLU A 207 20.08 15.88 -5.47
CA GLU A 207 18.70 15.39 -5.41
C GLU A 207 18.12 15.43 -3.99
N SER A 208 16.79 15.35 -3.92
CA SER A 208 16.04 15.29 -2.66
C SER A 208 15.30 13.95 -2.55
N ILE A 209 15.43 13.30 -1.40
CA ILE A 209 14.61 12.14 -0.99
C ILE A 209 13.34 12.68 -0.32
N SER A 210 12.17 12.30 -0.84
CA SER A 210 10.87 12.82 -0.43
C SER A 210 9.98 11.79 0.29
N ASP A 211 10.28 10.49 0.16
CA ASP A 211 9.57 9.42 0.85
C ASP A 211 10.48 8.20 1.05
N ILE A 212 10.36 7.58 2.23
CA ILE A 212 10.97 6.28 2.54
C ILE A 212 9.89 5.44 3.23
N SER A 213 9.43 4.39 2.56
CA SER A 213 8.32 3.56 3.03
C SER A 213 8.63 2.07 2.90
N ILE A 214 8.23 1.28 3.90
CA ILE A 214 8.39 -0.18 3.89
C ILE A 214 7.13 -0.84 3.36
N GLY A 215 7.29 -1.92 2.59
CA GLY A 215 6.18 -2.68 2.04
C GLY A 215 6.64 -3.93 1.33
N TYR A 216 5.83 -4.40 0.39
CA TYR A 216 6.12 -5.55 -0.45
C TYR A 216 6.13 -5.16 -1.92
N TYR A 217 7.08 -5.71 -2.67
CA TYR A 217 7.17 -5.53 -4.11
C TYR A 217 7.63 -6.83 -4.75
N GLY A 218 7.15 -7.07 -5.96
CA GLY A 218 7.57 -8.17 -6.80
C GLY A 218 7.16 -7.92 -8.24
N HIS A 219 7.93 -8.49 -9.15
CA HIS A 219 7.58 -8.47 -10.57
C HIS A 219 6.48 -9.50 -10.82
N MET A 220 5.43 -9.06 -11.49
CA MET A 220 4.30 -9.92 -11.84
C MET A 220 4.59 -10.59 -13.19
N TYR A 221 4.72 -11.92 -13.19
CA TYR A 221 4.94 -12.73 -14.38
C TYR A 221 3.68 -13.50 -14.77
N ASP A 222 3.70 -14.15 -15.94
CA ASP A 222 2.69 -15.14 -16.31
C ASP A 222 2.94 -16.46 -15.56
N ALA A 223 2.63 -16.47 -14.27
CA ALA A 223 2.75 -17.61 -13.37
C ALA A 223 1.59 -17.63 -12.38
N ASP A 224 1.18 -18.84 -11.95
CA ASP A 224 0.08 -19.01 -10.98
C ASP A 224 0.43 -18.41 -9.61
N ILE A 225 1.68 -18.61 -9.16
CA ILE A 225 2.18 -18.09 -7.90
C ILE A 225 3.24 -17.04 -8.17
N GLN A 226 3.05 -15.86 -7.59
CA GLN A 226 3.99 -14.76 -7.59
C GLN A 226 4.69 -14.67 -6.24
N VAL A 227 5.90 -14.11 -6.24
CA VAL A 227 6.67 -13.87 -5.03
C VAL A 227 6.79 -12.36 -4.81
N LEU A 228 6.36 -11.88 -3.66
CA LEU A 228 6.58 -10.50 -3.22
C LEU A 228 7.65 -10.50 -2.12
N ALA A 229 8.71 -9.76 -2.35
CA ALA A 229 9.77 -9.53 -1.38
C ALA A 229 9.42 -8.34 -0.49
N PRO A 230 9.81 -8.34 0.80
CA PRO A 230 9.80 -7.12 1.59
C PRO A 230 10.81 -6.12 1.00
N VAL A 231 10.43 -4.85 0.90
CA VAL A 231 11.23 -3.79 0.29
C VAL A 231 11.14 -2.47 1.05
N TRP A 232 12.17 -1.66 0.89
CA TRP A 232 12.14 -0.22 1.08
C TRP A 232 11.84 0.45 -0.25
N ARG A 233 10.72 1.16 -0.33
CA ARG A 233 10.40 2.11 -1.40
C ARG A 233 11.02 3.45 -1.05
N ILE A 234 11.86 3.97 -1.94
CA ILE A 234 12.52 5.27 -1.79
C ILE A 234 12.13 6.12 -2.98
N ILE A 235 11.53 7.28 -2.70
CA ILE A 235 11.13 8.25 -3.70
C ILE A 235 12.07 9.45 -3.61
N HIS A 236 12.62 9.84 -4.75
CA HIS A 236 13.52 10.97 -4.88
C HIS A 236 13.16 11.81 -6.11
N THR A 237 13.90 12.89 -6.33
CA THR A 237 13.63 13.87 -7.39
C THR A 237 13.47 13.24 -8.77
N ASN A 238 14.28 12.23 -9.10
CA ASN A 238 14.35 11.65 -10.44
C ASN A 238 13.67 10.28 -10.55
N GLY A 239 12.98 9.81 -9.50
CA GLY A 239 12.15 8.63 -9.61
C GLY A 239 11.91 7.91 -8.29
N MET A 240 11.54 6.64 -8.43
CA MET A 240 11.20 5.75 -7.34
C MET A 240 11.97 4.44 -7.54
N GLN A 241 12.61 3.95 -6.48
CA GLN A 241 13.25 2.64 -6.48
C GLN A 241 12.80 1.81 -5.30
N TYR A 242 12.85 0.50 -5.51
CA TYR A 242 12.60 -0.51 -4.50
C TYR A 242 13.93 -1.20 -4.19
N VAL A 243 14.28 -1.22 -2.91
CA VAL A 243 15.46 -1.94 -2.41
C VAL A 243 14.97 -3.10 -1.56
N ASN A 244 15.42 -4.30 -1.86
CA ASN A 244 15.10 -5.50 -1.11
C ASN A 244 15.43 -5.30 0.37
N GLY A 245 14.41 -5.45 1.22
CA GLY A 245 14.51 -5.26 2.65
C GLY A 245 15.34 -6.32 3.35
N ILE A 246 15.67 -7.44 2.71
CA ILE A 246 16.48 -8.51 3.31
C ILE A 246 17.92 -8.49 2.78
N THR A 247 18.09 -8.37 1.46
CA THR A 247 19.41 -8.45 0.82
C THR A 247 20.07 -7.10 0.61
N GLY A 248 19.30 -6.01 0.63
CA GLY A 248 19.77 -4.67 0.27
C GLY A 248 20.05 -4.50 -1.22
N ALA A 249 19.71 -5.47 -2.06
CA ALA A 249 19.81 -5.37 -3.52
C ALA A 249 18.69 -4.48 -4.08
N ILE A 250 18.95 -3.82 -5.20
CA ILE A 250 17.94 -3.01 -5.89
C ILE A 250 17.06 -3.96 -6.70
N GLU A 251 15.74 -3.88 -6.51
CA GLU A 251 14.79 -4.64 -7.32
C GLU A 251 14.76 -4.03 -8.73
N GLN A 252 15.11 -4.84 -9.72
CA GLN A 252 15.12 -4.46 -11.12
C GLN A 252 14.23 -5.41 -11.89
N ILE A 253 13.47 -4.87 -12.85
CA ILE A 253 12.76 -5.69 -13.83
C ILE A 253 13.82 -6.55 -14.54
N PRO A 254 13.76 -7.89 -14.45
CA PRO A 254 14.72 -8.70 -15.17
C PRO A 254 14.54 -8.44 -16.66
N VAL A 255 15.65 -8.19 -17.34
CA VAL A 255 15.67 -8.11 -18.80
C VAL A 255 15.33 -9.51 -19.30
N LEU A 256 14.09 -9.72 -19.73
CA LEU A 256 13.72 -10.93 -20.47
C LEU A 256 14.46 -10.85 -21.81
N GLU A 257 15.60 -11.53 -21.91
CA GLU A 257 16.23 -11.77 -23.21
C GLU A 257 15.20 -12.48 -24.08
N LYS A 258 14.72 -11.79 -25.11
CA LYS A 258 13.96 -12.43 -26.18
C LYS A 258 14.90 -13.45 -26.85
N LYS A 259 14.72 -14.73 -26.51
CA LYS A 259 15.27 -15.84 -27.30
C LYS A 259 14.49 -16.01 -28.60
#